data_AF-A0A4S8KL86-F1
#
_entry.id   AF-A0A4S8KL86-F1
#
_cell.length_a   1.000
_cell.length_b   1.000
_cell.length_c   1.000
_cell.angle_alpha   90.00
_cell.angle_beta   90.00
_cell.angle_gamma   90.00
#
_symmetry.space_group_name_H-M   'P 1'
#
loop_
_entity.id
_entity.type
_entity.pdbx_description
1 polymer ?
#
loop_
_entity_poly.entity_id
_entity_poly.type
_entity_poly.pdbx_seq_one_letter_code
_entity_poly.pdbx_strand_id
1 'polypeptide(L)' 'THPVDLISWHCRFGHAGIHRILDMHRSKLVAGLDIMTKDFDGHKCVPCLHGKGTCRPFDAVVAHKTEVLERVHT' A
#
# COMPACT_ATOMS: atom_id res chain seq x y z
N THR A 1 1.61 -3.52 27.74
CA THR A 1 1.93 -3.95 26.36
C THR A 1 3.38 -3.62 26.08
N HIS A 2 4.11 -4.51 25.40
CA HIS A 2 5.48 -4.19 24.98
C HIS A 2 5.42 -3.33 23.72
N PRO A 3 6.22 -2.27 23.63
CA PRO A 3 6.22 -1.41 22.47
C PRO A 3 6.79 -2.17 21.27
N VAL A 4 6.22 -1.96 20.09
CA VAL A 4 6.57 -2.69 18.86
C VAL A 4 6.90 -1.67 17.77
N ASP A 5 7.68 -2.08 16.77
CA ASP A 5 7.98 -1.24 15.62
C ASP A 5 6.71 -0.93 14.78
N LEU A 6 6.78 0.19 14.07
CA LEU A 6 5.69 0.69 13.24
C LEU A 6 5.33 -0.28 12.10
N ILE A 7 6.30 -1.03 11.57
CA ILE A 7 6.08 -2.02 10.51
C ILE A 7 5.33 -3.25 11.03
N SER A 8 5.65 -3.76 12.23
CA SER A 8 4.83 -4.84 12.79
C SER A 8 3.41 -4.37 13.07
N TRP A 9 3.20 -3.14 13.54
CA TRP A 9 1.86 -2.59 13.68
C TRP A 9 1.15 -2.50 12.33
N HIS A 10 1.82 -2.07 11.27
CA HIS A 10 1.28 -2.09 9.93
C HIS A 10 0.84 -3.49 9.50
N CYS A 11 1.69 -4.50 9.63
CA CYS A 11 1.36 -5.87 9.22
C CYS A 11 0.27 -6.50 10.09
N ARG A 12 0.31 -6.32 11.42
CA ARG A 12 -0.66 -6.90 12.37
C ARG A 12 -2.01 -6.20 12.31
N PHE A 13 -2.02 -4.89 12.03
CA PHE A 13 -3.23 -4.06 11.97
C PHE A 13 -3.78 -4.00 10.54
N GLY A 14 -3.89 -5.16 9.89
CA GLY A 14 -4.55 -5.31 8.59
C GLY A 14 -3.97 -4.44 7.49
N HIS A 15 -2.66 -4.18 7.49
CA HIS A 15 -2.00 -3.33 6.50
C HIS A 15 -2.52 -1.89 6.44
N ALA A 16 -3.02 -1.37 7.56
CA ALA A 16 -3.43 0.04 7.67
C ALA A 16 -2.27 0.98 7.30
N GLY A 17 -2.59 2.10 6.64
CA GLY A 17 -1.58 3.06 6.23
C GLY A 17 -0.77 3.59 7.41
N ILE A 18 0.54 3.78 7.20
CA ILE A 18 1.47 4.22 8.25
C ILE A 18 0.98 5.50 8.94
N HIS A 19 0.55 6.50 8.16
CA HIS A 19 -0.01 7.74 8.71
C HIS A 19 -1.24 7.48 9.58
N ARG A 20 -2.16 6.60 9.16
CA ARG A 20 -3.36 6.24 9.92
C ARG A 20 -2.98 5.62 11.27
N ILE A 21 -1.97 4.75 11.31
CA ILE A 21 -1.48 4.12 12.54
C ILE A 21 -0.87 5.17 13.47
N LEU A 22 -0.05 6.08 12.93
CA LEU A 22 0.52 7.19 13.69
C LEU A 22 -0.56 8.12 14.24
N ASP A 23 -1.61 8.39 13.48
CA ASP A 23 -2.75 9.22 13.91
C ASP A 23 -3.49 8.55 15.07
N MET A 24 -3.80 7.25 14.97
CA MET A 24 -4.43 6.48 16.04
C MET A 24 -3.57 6.43 17.31
N HIS A 25 -2.25 6.32 17.16
CA HIS A 25 -1.32 6.37 18.29
C HIS A 25 -1.30 7.75 18.95
N ARG A 26 -1.27 8.84 18.17
CA ARG A 26 -1.31 10.22 18.70
C ARG A 26 -2.63 10.51 19.42
N SER A 27 -3.75 10.06 18.86
CA SER A 27 -5.08 10.25 19.43
C SER A 27 -5.46 9.22 20.49
N LYS A 28 -4.56 8.29 20.85
CA LYS A 28 -4.78 7.21 21.84
C LYS A 28 -6.07 6.43 21.61
N LEU A 29 -6.40 6.16 20.33
CA LEU A 29 -7.67 5.54 19.93
C LEU A 29 -7.71 4.02 20.15
N VAL A 30 -6.55 3.37 20.25
CA VAL A 30 -6.45 1.91 20.37
C VAL A 30 -5.65 1.57 21.62
N ALA A 31 -6.28 0.86 22.55
CA ALA A 31 -5.62 0.40 23.76
C ALA A 31 -4.46 -0.55 23.41
N GLY A 32 -3.28 -0.29 23.98
CA GLY A 32 -2.10 -1.11 23.73
C GLY A 32 -1.35 -0.82 22.44
N LEU A 33 -1.82 0.12 21.61
CA LEU A 33 -1.04 0.65 20.49
C LEU A 33 0.11 1.50 21.05
N ASP A 34 1.30 0.93 21.08
CA ASP A 34 2.52 1.54 21.58
C ASP A 34 3.67 1.31 20.58
N ILE A 35 4.26 2.40 20.10
CA ILE A 35 5.16 2.41 18.94
C ILE A 35 6.56 2.85 19.39
N MET A 36 7.55 1.97 19.27
CA MET A 36 8.95 2.25 19.69
C MET A 36 9.64 3.26 18.77
N THR A 37 9.50 3.07 17.46
CA THR A 37 10.16 3.89 16.44
C THR A 37 9.13 4.36 15.42
N LYS A 38 9.21 5.66 15.09
CA LYS A 38 8.40 6.27 14.04
C LYS A 38 9.14 6.31 12.70
N ASP A 39 10.40 5.86 12.68
CA ASP A 39 11.21 5.89 11.48
C ASP A 39 10.68 4.85 10.50
N PHE A 40 10.24 5.35 9.36
CA PHE A 40 9.87 4.54 8.23
C PHE A 40 10.97 4.72 7.19
N ASP A 41 11.88 3.76 7.11
CA ASP A 41 13.03 3.71 6.19
C ASP A 41 12.64 3.45 4.72
N GLY A 42 11.37 3.63 4.37
CA GLY A 42 10.86 3.26 3.06
C GLY A 42 10.56 1.77 2.92
N HIS A 43 10.48 1.01 4.02
CA HIS A 43 10.14 -0.41 4.01
C HIS A 43 8.93 -0.72 3.10
N LYS A 44 9.16 -1.57 2.11
CA LYS A 44 8.14 -2.02 1.16
C LYS A 44 7.42 -3.25 1.68
N CYS A 45 6.22 -3.06 2.21
CA CYS A 45 5.37 -4.18 2.59
C CYS A 45 4.90 -4.94 1.34
N VAL A 46 5.44 -6.13 1.11
CA VAL A 46 5.16 -6.97 -0.07
C VAL A 46 3.66 -7.30 -0.23
N PRO A 47 2.91 -7.68 0.83
CA PRO A 47 1.46 -7.84 0.74
C PRO A 47 0.73 -6.58 0.26
N CYS A 48 1.15 -5.39 0.74
CA CYS A 48 0.58 -4.13 0.29
C CYS A 48 0.88 -3.83 -1.18
N LEU A 49 2.09 -4.10 -1.63
CA LEU A 49 2.47 -3.89 -3.03
C LEU A 49 1.60 -4.74 -3.96
N HIS A 50 1.42 -6.02 -3.65
CA HIS A 50 0.58 -6.92 -4.44
C HIS A 50 -0.91 -6.55 -4.34
N GLY A 51 -1.39 -6.19 -3.15
CA GLY A 51 -2.80 -5.85 -2.92
C GLY A 51 -3.21 -4.47 -3.47
N LYS A 52 -2.29 -3.50 -3.53
CA LYS A 52 -2.54 -2.14 -4.05
C LYS A 52 -2.09 -1.95 -5.49
N GLY A 53 -1.46 -2.96 -6.10
CA GLY A 53 -0.99 -2.92 -7.49
C GLY A 53 -2.10 -2.78 -8.53
N THR A 54 -3.37 -2.77 -8.13
CA THR A 54 -4.55 -2.80 -9.03
C THR A 54 -4.91 -1.44 -9.64
N CYS A 55 -4.26 -0.33 -9.27
CA CYS A 55 -4.61 1.01 -9.76
C CYS A 55 -3.51 1.72 -10.58
N ARG A 56 -2.53 1.00 -11.15
CA ARG A 56 -1.64 1.62 -12.15
C ARG A 56 -2.37 1.67 -13.50
N PRO A 57 -2.60 2.86 -14.09
CA PRO A 57 -3.19 2.96 -15.43
C PRO A 57 -2.31 2.26 -16.48
N PHE A 58 -2.93 1.82 -17.56
CA PHE A 58 -2.19 1.35 -18.73
C PHE A 58 -1.52 2.55 -19.41
N ASP A 59 -0.19 2.57 -19.47
CA ASP A 59 0.57 3.72 -19.95
C ASP A 59 0.52 3.91 -21.47
N ALA A 60 0.10 2.88 -22.22
CA ALA A 60 0.10 2.94 -23.67
C ALA A 60 -1.21 3.54 -24.21
N VAL A 61 -1.07 4.49 -25.11
CA VAL A 61 -2.19 5.00 -25.91
C VAL A 61 -2.51 3.97 -26.99
N VAL A 62 -3.65 3.29 -26.87
CA VAL A 62 -4.13 2.36 -27.89
C VAL A 62 -5.02 3.14 -28.86
N ALA A 63 -4.50 3.41 -30.06
CA ALA A 63 -5.33 3.95 -31.14
C ALA A 63 -6.36 2.90 -31.56
N HIS A 64 -7.64 3.29 -31.62
CA HIS A 64 -8.70 2.44 -32.15
C HIS A 64 -8.50 2.26 -33.65
N LYS A 65 -8.70 1.02 -34.12
CA LYS A 65 -8.54 0.62 -35.51
C LYS A 65 -9.93 0.52 -36.13
N THR A 66 -10.16 1.20 -37.25
CA THR A 66 -11.50 1.34 -37.84
C THR A 66 -11.74 0.34 -38.96
N GLU A 67 -10.66 -0.16 -39.58
CA GLU A 67 -10.75 -1.06 -40.72
C GLU A 67 -10.61 -2.53 -40.33
N VAL A 68 -11.29 -3.40 -41.08
CA VAL A 68 -11.23 -4.84 -40.89
C VAL A 68 -9.81 -5.34 -41.23
N LEU A 69 -9.25 -6.19 -40.35
CA LEU A 69 -7.88 -6.73 -40.44
C LEU A 69 -6.74 -5.72 -40.25
N GLU A 70 -6.99 -4.50 -39.76
CA GLU A 70 -5.93 -3.50 -39.52
C GLU A 70 -4.94 -3.91 -38.41
N ARG A 71 -5.27 -4.94 -37.62
CA ARG A 71 -4.37 -5.52 -36.60
C ARG A 71 -4.24 -7.03 -36.80
N VAL A 72 -3.17 -7.44 -37.45
CA VAL A 72 -2.72 -8.84 -37.52
C VAL A 72 -1.34 -8.89 -36.83
N HIS A 73 -1.21 -9.69 -35.77
CA HIS A 73 0.10 -10.03 -35.20
C HIS A 73 0.59 -11.31 -35.91
N THR A 74 1.81 -11.26 -36.46
CA THR A 74 2.55 -12.42 -36.97
C THR A 74 3.14 -13.25 -35.87
#